data_AF-A0A7S2I2N9-F1
#
_entry.id   AF-A0A7S2I2N9-F1
#
_cell.length_a   1.000
_cell.length_b   1.000
_cell.length_c   1.000
_cell.angle_alpha   90.00
_cell.angle_beta   90.00
_cell.angle_gamma   90.00
#
_symmetry.space_group_name_H-M   'P 1'
#
loop_
_entity.id
_entity.type
_entity.pdbx_description
1 polymer ?
#
loop_
_entity_poly.entity_id
_entity_poly.type
_entity_poly.pdbx_seq_one_letter_code
_entity_poly.pdbx_strand_id
1 'polypeptide(L)'
;HVEAGESLGGWITNQRKRYKARSWSEAEWKGKKLSALSDEEVQRLEALGVLWDPLADQQERMYSLLAMYREREGHTNVPYTHVEAGESLGGWITNQRKRYKARSWSEAEWKGKKLSALSDEEVQRLEALGVLWDPLADQQERMYSLLAMYREREGHTNVPYTHVEAGES
;
A
#
# COMPACT_ATOMS: atom_id res chain seq x y z
N HIS A 1 39.49 -17.23 10.21
CA HIS A 1 39.29 -17.19 8.75
C HIS A 1 37.86 -16.76 8.49
N VAL A 2 37.64 -15.52 8.07
CA VAL A 2 36.34 -15.08 7.55
C VAL A 2 36.49 -15.18 6.04
N GLU A 3 35.77 -16.10 5.39
CA GLU A 3 35.75 -16.19 3.93
C GLU A 3 35.35 -14.81 3.37
N ALA A 4 36.12 -14.33 2.40
CA ALA A 4 35.83 -13.10 1.69
C ALA A 4 34.56 -13.31 0.84
N GLY A 5 33.40 -13.20 1.47
CA GLY A 5 32.10 -13.32 0.81
C GLY A 5 31.86 -12.12 -0.11
N GLU A 6 31.41 -12.40 -1.33
CA GLU A 6 31.00 -11.36 -2.27
C GLU A 6 29.69 -10.71 -1.82
N SER A 7 29.59 -9.37 -1.93
CA SER A 7 28.38 -8.63 -1.53
C SER A 7 27.29 -8.74 -2.59
N LEU A 8 26.49 -9.80 -2.52
CA LEU A 8 25.35 -10.02 -3.43
C LEU A 8 24.34 -8.86 -3.39
N GLY A 9 24.06 -8.32 -2.21
CA GLY A 9 23.15 -7.16 -2.06
C GLY A 9 23.69 -5.90 -2.73
N GLY A 10 25.00 -5.64 -2.60
CA GLY A 10 25.67 -4.54 -3.31
C GLY A 10 25.65 -4.75 -4.82
N TRP A 11 25.88 -5.98 -5.27
CA TRP A 11 25.85 -6.35 -6.68
C TRP A 11 24.46 -6.18 -7.31
N ILE A 12 23.39 -6.71 -6.70
CA ILE A 12 22.01 -6.52 -7.18
C ILE A 12 21.62 -5.04 -7.21
N THR A 13 22.04 -4.27 -6.20
CA THR A 13 21.80 -2.81 -6.18
C THR A 13 22.46 -2.12 -7.38
N ASN A 14 23.65 -2.57 -7.79
CA ASN A 14 24.30 -2.07 -8.99
C ASN A 14 23.56 -2.51 -10.27
N GLN A 15 23.12 -3.77 -10.35
CA GLN A 15 22.35 -4.25 -11.51
C GLN A 15 21.05 -3.45 -11.71
N ARG A 16 20.32 -3.12 -10.63
CA ARG A 16 19.12 -2.26 -10.72
C ARG A 16 19.42 -0.87 -11.27
N LYS A 17 20.58 -0.29 -10.94
CA LYS A 17 21.03 1.00 -11.52
C LYS A 17 21.33 0.86 -13.00
N ARG A 18 22.02 -0.21 -13.40
CA ARG A 18 22.31 -0.51 -14.81
C ARG A 18 21.04 -0.76 -15.63
N TYR A 19 20.03 -1.38 -15.01
CA TYR A 19 18.71 -1.55 -15.63
C TYR A 19 18.03 -0.19 -15.89
N LYS A 20 17.94 0.68 -14.87
CA LYS A 20 17.37 2.03 -15.02
C LYS A 20 18.13 2.88 -16.05
N ALA A 21 19.43 2.66 -16.19
CA ALA A 21 20.25 3.37 -17.18
C ALA A 21 19.83 3.09 -18.64
N ARG A 22 19.06 2.03 -18.91
CA ARG A 22 18.47 1.77 -20.24
C ARG A 22 17.47 2.84 -20.69
N SER A 23 16.89 3.60 -19.76
CA SER A 23 15.94 4.68 -20.04
C SER A 23 16.49 6.08 -19.74
N TRP A 24 17.79 6.22 -19.50
CA TRP A 24 18.41 7.53 -19.22
C TRP A 24 18.62 8.35 -20.48
N SER A 25 18.37 9.65 -20.35
CA SER A 25 18.70 10.68 -21.34
C SER A 25 20.20 11.01 -21.34
N GLU A 26 20.68 11.66 -22.41
CA GLU A 26 22.08 12.07 -22.56
C GLU A 26 22.57 12.98 -21.42
N ALA A 27 21.68 13.83 -20.88
CA ALA A 27 21.99 14.69 -19.73
C ALA A 27 22.23 13.87 -18.44
N GLU A 28 21.50 12.78 -18.24
CA GLU A 28 21.65 11.87 -17.09
C GLU A 28 22.92 11.02 -17.21
N TRP A 29 23.38 10.78 -18.45
CA TRP A 29 24.60 10.05 -18.76
C TRP A 29 25.90 10.82 -18.49
N LYS A 30 25.85 12.15 -18.50
CA LYS A 30 27.05 13.00 -18.36
C LYS A 30 27.80 12.73 -17.06
N GLY A 31 29.02 12.17 -17.18
CA GLY A 31 29.91 11.88 -16.06
C GLY A 31 29.67 10.54 -15.34
N LYS A 32 28.78 9.68 -15.84
CA LYS A 32 28.55 8.34 -15.28
C LYS A 32 29.49 7.31 -15.91
N LYS A 33 30.13 6.48 -15.08
CA LYS A 33 30.92 5.31 -15.49
C LYS A 33 30.14 4.02 -15.23
N LEU A 34 28.94 3.88 -15.80
CA LEU A 34 28.07 2.72 -15.57
C LEU A 34 27.48 2.28 -16.91
N SER A 35 27.69 1.07 -17.40
CA SER A 35 27.02 0.62 -18.63
C SER A 35 25.59 0.16 -18.35
N ALA A 36 24.67 0.42 -19.28
CA ALA A 36 23.34 -0.17 -19.27
C ALA A 36 23.42 -1.71 -19.38
N LEU A 37 22.40 -2.41 -18.88
CA LEU A 37 22.30 -3.86 -19.10
C LEU A 37 21.96 -4.16 -20.55
N SER A 38 22.56 -5.21 -21.12
CA SER A 38 22.09 -5.79 -22.38
C SER A 38 20.77 -6.55 -22.17
N ASP A 39 20.06 -6.83 -23.26
CA ASP A 39 18.80 -7.57 -23.21
C ASP A 39 19.01 -9.00 -22.67
N GLU A 40 20.13 -9.65 -23.01
CA GLU A 40 20.47 -10.98 -22.50
C GLU A 40 20.79 -10.97 -21.00
N GLU A 41 21.46 -9.93 -20.49
CA GLU A 41 21.70 -9.77 -19.05
C GLU A 41 20.39 -9.60 -18.29
N VAL A 42 19.46 -8.79 -18.84
CA VAL A 42 18.12 -8.59 -18.27
C VAL A 42 17.35 -9.91 -18.23
N GLN A 43 17.27 -10.63 -19.35
CA GLN A 43 16.55 -11.91 -19.43
C GLN A 43 17.09 -12.94 -18.43
N ARG A 44 18.41 -13.01 -18.25
CA ARG A 44 19.00 -13.91 -17.24
C ARG A 44 18.63 -13.53 -15.81
N LEU A 45 18.64 -12.24 -15.50
CA LEU A 45 18.28 -11.76 -14.16
C LEU A 45 16.78 -11.93 -13.88
N GLU A 46 15.93 -11.71 -14.88
CA GLU A 46 14.49 -11.96 -14.80
C GLU A 46 14.16 -13.45 -14.65
N ALA A 47 14.86 -14.33 -15.37
CA ALA A 47 14.72 -15.78 -15.20
C ALA A 47 15.09 -16.26 -13.79
N LEU A 48 15.92 -15.49 -13.07
CA LEU A 48 16.27 -15.72 -11.66
C LEU A 48 15.31 -15.02 -10.68
N GLY A 49 14.28 -14.32 -11.17
CA GLY A 49 13.29 -13.62 -10.36
C GLY A 49 13.78 -12.28 -9.79
N VAL A 50 14.79 -11.66 -10.40
CA VAL A 50 15.27 -10.34 -9.96
C VAL A 50 14.21 -9.27 -10.22
N LEU A 51 13.76 -8.65 -9.13
CA LEU A 51 12.86 -7.50 -9.16
C LEU A 51 13.65 -6.20 -9.36
N TRP A 52 13.25 -5.44 -10.38
CA TRP A 52 13.90 -4.18 -10.76
C TRP A 52 13.49 -3.01 -9.86
N ASP A 53 12.23 -3.01 -9.40
CA ASP A 53 11.72 -2.04 -8.43
C ASP A 53 10.98 -2.75 -7.28
N PRO A 54 11.72 -3.28 -6.29
CA PRO A 54 11.12 -4.05 -5.19
C PRO A 54 10.07 -3.28 -4.38
N LEU A 55 10.17 -1.94 -4.34
CA LEU A 55 9.21 -1.12 -3.62
C LEU A 55 7.89 -1.07 -4.39
N ALA A 56 7.95 -0.87 -5.72
CA ALA A 56 6.77 -0.97 -6.57
C ALA A 56 6.15 -2.38 -6.49
N ASP A 57 6.97 -3.43 -6.58
CA ASP A 57 6.48 -4.82 -6.46
C ASP A 57 5.85 -5.10 -5.09
N GLN A 58 6.44 -4.60 -4.00
CA GLN A 58 5.85 -4.71 -2.67
C GLN A 58 4.51 -3.98 -2.61
N GLN A 59 4.43 -2.78 -3.17
CA GLN A 59 3.20 -2.00 -3.21
C GLN A 59 2.10 -2.71 -4.00
N GLU A 60 2.41 -3.30 -5.16
CA GLU A 60 1.48 -4.15 -5.93
C GLU A 60 0.95 -5.32 -5.10
N ARG A 61 1.84 -6.03 -4.40
CA ARG A 61 1.42 -7.12 -3.50
C ARG A 61 0.48 -6.65 -2.41
N MET A 62 0.76 -5.51 -1.77
CA MET A 62 -0.11 -4.96 -0.73
C MET A 62 -1.50 -4.58 -1.26
N TYR A 63 -1.59 -4.06 -2.50
CA TYR A 63 -2.87 -3.83 -3.16
C TYR A 63 -3.64 -5.14 -3.37
N SER A 64 -2.98 -6.20 -3.85
CA SER A 64 -3.61 -7.51 -4.02
C SER A 64 -4.09 -8.10 -2.69
N LEU A 65 -3.29 -8.01 -1.63
CA LEU A 65 -3.67 -8.48 -0.30
C LEU A 65 -4.87 -7.71 0.27
N LEU A 66 -4.93 -6.39 0.03
CA LEU A 66 -6.09 -5.60 0.40
C LEU A 66 -7.36 -6.01 -0.36
N ALA A 67 -7.23 -6.28 -1.67
CA ALA A 67 -8.34 -6.74 -2.49
C ALA A 67 -8.90 -8.07 -1.96
N MET A 68 -8.01 -9.03 -1.64
CA MET A 68 -8.39 -10.31 -1.02
C MET A 68 -9.06 -10.12 0.34
N TYR A 69 -8.52 -9.24 1.18
CA TYR A 69 -9.13 -8.92 2.47
C TYR A 69 -10.53 -8.35 2.29
N ARG A 70 -10.73 -7.42 1.35
CA ARG A 70 -12.05 -6.84 1.05
C ARG A 70 -13.03 -7.89 0.53
N GLU A 71 -12.59 -8.80 -0.33
CA GLU A 71 -13.43 -9.88 -0.84
C GLU A 71 -13.91 -10.80 0.28
N ARG A 72 -13.04 -11.10 1.26
CA ARG A 72 -13.36 -11.94 2.41
C ARG A 72 -14.24 -11.24 3.46
N GLU A 73 -13.94 -9.99 3.79
CA GLU A 73 -14.56 -9.27 4.93
C GLU A 73 -15.65 -8.28 4.49
N GLY A 74 -15.81 -8.03 3.19
CA GLY A 74 -16.74 -7.03 2.64
C GLY A 74 -16.32 -5.57 2.89
N HIS A 75 -15.17 -5.33 3.52
CA HIS A 75 -14.69 -3.99 3.86
C HIS A 75 -13.16 -3.91 3.93
N THR A 76 -12.62 -2.68 3.90
CA THR A 76 -11.18 -2.40 4.02
C THR A 76 -10.78 -1.90 5.42
N ASN A 77 -11.63 -2.12 6.44
CA ASN A 77 -11.30 -1.78 7.82
C ASN A 77 -10.36 -2.83 8.44
N VAL A 78 -9.09 -2.77 8.03
CA VAL A 78 -8.06 -3.71 8.46
C VAL A 78 -7.54 -3.31 9.85
N PRO A 79 -7.61 -4.19 10.88
CA PRO A 79 -7.01 -3.95 12.19
C PRO A 79 -5.50 -3.71 12.09
N TYR A 80 -4.94 -2.82 12.90
CA TYR A 80 -3.51 -2.44 12.84
C TYR A 80 -2.56 -3.64 12.92
N THR A 81 -2.88 -4.64 13.74
CA THR A 81 -2.06 -5.85 13.97
C THR A 81 -2.32 -6.95 12.93
N HIS A 82 -3.23 -6.76 11.99
CA HIS A 82 -3.59 -7.77 11.00
C HIS A 82 -2.43 -8.03 10.03
N VAL A 83 -2.17 -9.32 9.81
CA VAL A 83 -1.17 -9.83 8.88
C VAL A 83 -1.89 -10.69 7.84
N GLU A 84 -1.66 -10.39 6.57
CA GLU A 84 -2.23 -11.13 5.44
C GLU A 84 -1.07 -11.72 4.65
N ALA A 85 -1.07 -13.04 4.45
CA ALA A 85 0.01 -13.77 3.75
C ALA A 85 1.45 -13.44 4.24
N GLY A 86 1.62 -13.17 5.53
CA GLY A 86 2.93 -12.82 6.13
C GLY A 86 3.31 -11.34 6.06
N GLU A 87 2.48 -10.50 5.44
CA GLU A 87 2.70 -9.06 5.33
C GLU A 87 1.78 -8.27 6.28
N SER A 88 2.31 -7.21 6.91
CA SER A 88 1.54 -6.37 7.82
C SER A 88 0.59 -5.43 7.06
N LEU A 89 -0.57 -5.96 6.65
CA LEU A 89 -1.59 -5.21 5.93
C LEU A 89 -2.19 -4.08 6.78
N GLY A 90 -2.41 -4.31 8.07
CA GLY A 90 -2.93 -3.31 9.01
C GLY A 90 -2.00 -2.11 9.17
N GLY A 91 -0.70 -2.39 9.34
CA GLY A 91 0.34 -1.36 9.41
C GLY A 91 0.44 -0.58 8.10
N TRP A 92 0.39 -1.27 6.97
CA TRP A 92 0.45 -0.65 5.65
C TRP A 92 -0.74 0.28 5.37
N ILE A 93 -1.99 -0.14 5.61
CA ILE A 93 -3.17 0.73 5.47
C ILE A 93 -3.09 1.95 6.39
N THR A 94 -2.65 1.74 7.64
CA THR A 94 -2.44 2.85 8.59
C THR A 94 -1.42 3.85 8.06
N ASN A 95 -0.35 3.38 7.42
CA ASN A 95 0.62 4.25 6.76
C ASN A 95 0.00 4.99 5.56
N GLN A 96 -0.78 4.33 4.71
CA GLN A 96 -1.46 4.99 3.59
C GLN A 96 -2.40 6.11 4.06
N ARG A 97 -3.17 5.91 5.13
CA ARG A 97 -4.02 6.96 5.72
C ARG A 97 -3.21 8.16 6.24
N LYS A 98 -2.04 7.93 6.84
CA LYS A 98 -1.13 9.01 7.25
C LYS A 98 -0.60 9.79 6.04
N ARG A 99 -0.20 9.08 4.97
CA ARG A 99 0.26 9.69 3.72
C ARG A 99 -0.85 10.47 3.01
N TYR A 100 -2.09 9.99 3.09
CA TYR A 100 -3.27 10.71 2.60
C TYR A 100 -3.45 12.04 3.34
N LYS A 101 -3.48 12.00 4.68
CA LYS A 101 -3.59 13.22 5.50
C LYS A 101 -2.46 14.23 5.22
N ALA A 102 -1.26 13.73 4.93
CA ALA A 102 -0.12 14.57 4.60
C ALA A 102 -0.30 15.40 3.33
N ARG A 103 -1.25 15.04 2.44
CA ARG A 103 -1.62 15.85 1.27
C ARG A 103 -2.17 17.24 1.65
N SER A 104 -2.68 17.39 2.87
CA SER A 104 -3.27 18.64 3.36
C SER A 104 -2.43 19.31 4.46
N TRP A 105 -1.22 18.82 4.74
CA TRP A 105 -0.34 19.43 5.73
C TRP A 105 0.21 20.77 5.26
N SER A 106 0.30 21.71 6.19
CA SER A 106 1.02 22.97 6.05
C SER A 106 2.53 22.77 6.05
N GLU A 107 3.27 23.77 5.58
CA GLU A 107 4.74 23.77 5.59
C GLU A 107 5.33 23.57 7.00
N ALA A 108 4.68 24.14 8.03
CA ALA A 108 5.09 23.97 9.43
C ALA A 108 4.93 22.53 9.91
N GLU A 109 3.88 21.82 9.48
CA GLU A 109 3.65 20.41 9.79
C GLU A 109 4.61 19.48 9.03
N TRP A 110 5.04 19.90 7.83
CA TRP A 110 6.01 19.19 7.01
C TRP A 110 7.44 19.24 7.57
N LYS A 111 7.79 20.30 8.31
CA LYS A 111 9.15 20.51 8.81
C LYS A 111 9.63 19.32 9.67
N GLY A 112 10.63 18.60 9.16
CA GLY A 112 11.27 17.47 9.85
C GLY A 112 10.58 16.11 9.66
N LYS A 113 9.53 16.00 8.84
CA LYS A 113 8.89 14.73 8.50
C LYS A 113 9.60 14.06 7.32
N LYS A 114 9.74 12.73 7.39
CA LYS A 114 10.27 11.87 6.30
C LYS A 114 9.16 11.05 5.62
N LEU A 115 7.95 11.60 5.57
CA LEU A 115 6.81 10.95 4.92
C LEU A 115 6.63 11.54 3.52
N SER A 116 6.24 10.75 2.53
CA SER A 116 5.76 11.30 1.26
C SER A 116 4.23 11.29 1.25
N ALA A 117 3.62 12.38 0.77
CA ALA A 117 2.19 12.39 0.49
C ALA A 117 1.84 11.30 -0.56
N LEU A 118 0.60 10.83 -0.55
CA LEU A 118 0.11 10.00 -1.65
C LEU A 118 0.01 10.83 -2.92
N SER A 119 0.42 10.22 -4.04
CA SER A 119 0.07 10.70 -5.39
C SER A 119 -1.43 10.56 -5.66
N ASP A 120 -1.92 11.20 -6.72
CA ASP A 120 -3.32 11.08 -7.13
C ASP A 120 -3.66 9.68 -7.62
N GLU A 121 -2.73 9.04 -8.34
CA GLU A 121 -2.88 7.67 -8.82
C GLU A 121 -2.98 6.66 -7.67
N GLU A 122 -2.14 6.82 -6.64
CA GLU A 122 -2.21 5.96 -5.45
C GLU A 122 -3.54 6.13 -4.70
N VAL A 123 -4.07 7.35 -4.63
CA VAL A 123 -5.37 7.64 -4.00
C VAL A 123 -6.50 7.01 -4.79
N GLN A 124 -6.59 7.27 -6.10
CA GLN A 124 -7.64 6.71 -6.95
C GLN A 124 -7.66 5.18 -6.88
N ARG A 125 -6.47 4.55 -6.84
CA ARG A 125 -6.36 3.11 -6.72
C ARG A 125 -6.84 2.57 -5.37
N LEU A 126 -6.51 3.25 -4.27
CA LEU A 126 -6.99 2.88 -2.94
C LEU A 126 -8.51 3.07 -2.82
N GLU A 127 -9.05 4.15 -3.39
CA GLU A 127 -10.49 4.40 -3.46
C GLU A 127 -11.23 3.37 -4.30
N ALA A 128 -10.66 2.94 -5.44
CA ALA A 128 -11.21 1.85 -6.25
C ALA A 128 -11.26 0.52 -5.49
N LEU A 129 -10.34 0.31 -4.53
CA LEU A 129 -10.37 -0.83 -3.61
C LEU A 129 -11.32 -0.61 -2.41
N GLY A 130 -12.04 0.51 -2.37
CA GLY A 130 -12.97 0.85 -1.29
C GLY A 130 -12.25 1.22 0.01
N VAL A 131 -11.05 1.77 -0.06
CA VAL A 131 -10.35 2.30 1.13
C VAL A 131 -11.05 3.54 1.63
N LEU A 132 -11.38 3.46 2.92
CA LEU A 132 -11.96 4.55 3.67
C LEU A 132 -10.86 5.34 4.38
N TRP A 133 -10.82 6.64 4.12
CA TRP A 133 -9.84 7.56 4.69
C TRP A 133 -10.16 7.92 6.15
N ASP A 134 -11.44 7.90 6.53
CA ASP A 134 -11.93 8.02 7.90
C ASP A 134 -12.87 6.86 8.29
N PRO A 135 -12.30 5.69 8.64
CA PRO A 135 -13.09 4.49 8.93
C PRO A 135 -14.00 4.63 10.14
N LEU A 136 -13.68 5.54 11.08
CA LEU A 136 -14.51 5.74 12.26
C LEU A 136 -15.78 6.49 11.88
N ALA A 137 -15.66 7.54 11.05
CA ALA A 137 -16.81 8.24 10.50
C ALA A 137 -17.68 7.29 9.68
N ASP A 138 -17.07 6.46 8.82
CA ASP A 138 -17.81 5.51 7.99
C ASP A 138 -18.46 4.37 8.79
N GLN A 139 -17.77 3.86 9.83
CA GLN A 139 -18.37 2.89 10.76
C GLN A 139 -19.59 3.51 11.43
N GLN A 140 -19.49 4.76 11.87
CA GLN A 140 -20.57 5.45 12.56
C GLN A 140 -21.77 5.67 11.64
N GLU A 141 -21.55 6.06 10.38
CA GLU A 141 -22.61 6.18 9.37
C GLU A 141 -23.31 4.84 9.09
N ARG A 142 -22.54 3.75 9.01
CA ARG A 142 -23.10 2.39 8.92
C ARG A 142 -23.95 2.05 10.15
N MET A 143 -23.48 2.36 11.36
CA MET A 143 -24.24 2.12 12.58
C MET A 143 -25.54 2.92 12.62
N TYR A 144 -25.54 4.16 12.13
CA TYR A 144 -26.77 4.96 12.00
C TYR A 144 -27.75 4.34 11.00
N SER A 145 -27.25 3.85 9.86
CA SER A 145 -28.07 3.16 8.86
C SER A 145 -28.70 1.88 9.43
N LEU A 146 -27.93 1.05 10.14
CA LEU A 146 -28.43 -0.15 10.81
C LEU A 146 -29.48 0.18 11.87
N LEU A 147 -29.26 1.23 12.68
CA LEU A 147 -30.23 1.66 13.69
C LEU A 147 -31.52 2.20 13.05
N ALA A 148 -31.42 2.86 11.90
CA ALA A 148 -32.58 3.33 11.14
C ALA A 148 -33.41 2.14 10.62
N MET A 149 -32.77 1.11 10.06
CA MET A 149 -33.44 -0.13 9.63
C MET A 149 -34.13 -0.84 10.80
N TYR A 150 -33.45 -0.97 11.95
CA TYR A 150 -34.04 -1.56 13.15
C TYR A 150 -35.29 -0.78 13.60
N ARG A 151 -35.22 0.55 13.60
CA ARG A 151 -36.36 1.41 13.94
C ARG A 151 -37.51 1.27 12.96
N GLU A 152 -37.24 1.13 11.67
CA GLU A 152 -38.29 0.94 10.66
C GLU A 152 -39.01 -0.40 10.86
N ARG A 153 -38.28 -1.46 11.21
CA ARG A 153 -38.85 -2.79 11.49
C ARG A 153 -39.62 -2.85 12.81
N GLU A 154 -39.04 -2.34 13.89
CA GLU A 154 -39.56 -2.54 15.26
C GLU A 154 -40.36 -1.33 15.79
N GLY A 155 -40.35 -0.20 15.08
CA GLY A 155 -41.02 1.04 15.49
C GLY A 155 -40.30 1.81 16.61
N HIS A 156 -39.18 1.31 17.14
CA HIS A 156 -38.40 1.93 18.21
C HIS A 156 -36.89 1.66 18.09
N THR A 157 -36.07 2.41 18.84
CA THR A 157 -34.59 2.26 18.86
C THR A 157 -34.07 1.49 20.07
N ASN A 158 -34.93 0.79 20.81
CA ASN A 158 -34.49 -0.02 21.95
C ASN A 158 -33.89 -1.35 21.46
N VAL A 159 -32.60 -1.31 21.13
CA VAL A 159 -31.83 -2.45 20.62
C VAL A 159 -31.26 -3.25 21.80
N PRO A 160 -31.61 -4.54 22.00
CA PRO A 160 -31.00 -5.37 23.03
C PRO A 160 -29.48 -5.44 22.90
N TYR A 161 -28.76 -5.52 24.01
CA TYR A 161 -27.29 -5.50 24.02
C TYR A 161 -26.65 -6.63 23.18
N THR A 162 -27.32 -7.76 23.04
CA THR A 162 -26.84 -8.92 22.27
C THR A 162 -27.36 -8.95 20.84
N HIS A 163 -28.10 -7.93 20.39
CA HIS A 163 -28.72 -7.89 19.06
C HIS A 163 -27.66 -7.68 17.98
N VAL A 164 -27.81 -8.39 16.86
CA VAL A 164 -26.99 -8.22 15.66
C VAL A 164 -27.92 -7.86 14.51
N GLU A 165 -27.68 -6.70 13.90
CA GLU A 165 -28.39 -6.26 12.70
C GLU A 165 -27.51 -6.52 11.48
N ALA A 166 -27.99 -7.33 10.54
CA ALA A 166 -27.29 -7.56 9.28
C ALA A 166 -27.56 -6.38 8.35
N GLY A 167 -26.50 -5.71 7.89
CA GLY A 167 -26.62 -4.72 6.82
C GLY A 167 -26.95 -5.38 5.49
N GLU A 168 -27.57 -4.63 4.58
CA GLU A 168 -27.73 -5.07 3.19
C GLU A 168 -26.34 -5.31 2.57
N SER A 169 -26.22 -6.44 1.86
CA SER A 169 -24.96 -6.97 1.30
C SER A 169 -24.49 -6.20 0.06
#